data_AF-A0A7L7KSM8-F1
#
_entry.id   AF-A0A7L7KSM8-F1
#
_cell.length_a   1.000
_cell.length_b   1.000
_cell.length_c   1.000
_cell.angle_alpha   90.00
_cell.angle_beta   90.00
_cell.angle_gamma   90.00
#
_symmetry.space_group_name_H-M   'P 1'
#
loop_
_entity.id
_entity.type
_entity.pdbx_description
1 polymer ?
#
loop_
_entity_poly.entity_id
_entity_poly.type
_entity_poly.pdbx_seq_one_letter_code
_entity_poly.pdbx_strand_id
1 'polypeptide(L)'
;MTALQELTIEYDGMLGTIKQYSCDPYVMSYLNKLKNAMVNEDYSMIQIMIQKLNEWYEENINAIEENRWVINLDSHHKTQRLIKEFMFKFSN
;
A
#
# COMPACT_ATOMS: atom_id res chain seq x y z
N MET A 1 -1.63 -4.48 -19.95
CA MET A 1 -2.31 -3.84 -18.80
C MET A 1 -1.45 -2.65 -18.40
N THR A 2 -2.03 -1.49 -18.09
CA THR A 2 -1.25 -0.33 -17.63
C THR A 2 -0.91 -0.48 -16.16
N ALA A 3 0.16 0.18 -15.68
CA ALA A 3 0.52 0.17 -14.26
C ALA A 3 -0.63 0.67 -13.38
N LEU A 4 -1.41 1.66 -13.86
CA LEU A 4 -2.60 2.17 -13.18
C LEU A 4 -3.72 1.12 -13.09
N GLN A 5 -3.97 0.37 -14.17
CA GLN A 5 -4.96 -0.71 -14.16
C GLN A 5 -4.57 -1.82 -13.18
N GLU A 6 -3.30 -2.22 -13.17
CA GLU A 6 -2.78 -3.22 -12.22
C GLU A 6 -2.89 -2.73 -10.78
N LEU A 7 -2.50 -1.48 -10.51
CA LEU A 7 -2.63 -0.88 -9.19
C LEU A 7 -4.09 -0.85 -8.72
N THR A 8 -5.02 -0.49 -9.62
CA THR A 8 -6.45 -0.45 -9.32
C THR A 8 -6.99 -1.83 -8.95
N ILE A 9 -6.55 -2.89 -9.64
CA ILE A 9 -6.95 -4.27 -9.37
C ILE A 9 -6.47 -4.74 -7.99
N GLU A 10 -5.21 -4.45 -7.64
CA GLU A 10 -4.63 -4.91 -6.37
C GLU A 10 -5.03 -4.03 -5.17
N TYR A 11 -5.48 -2.80 -5.40
CA TYR A 11 -5.69 -1.79 -4.36
C TYR A 11 -6.62 -2.26 -3.23
N ASP A 12 -7.77 -2.85 -3.55
CA ASP A 12 -8.72 -3.26 -2.51
C ASP A 12 -8.15 -4.36 -1.59
N GLY A 13 -7.28 -5.22 -2.12
CA GLY A 13 -6.54 -6.21 -1.34
C GLY A 13 -5.50 -5.59 -0.41
N MET A 14 -4.75 -4.60 -0.91
CA MET A 14 -3.79 -3.83 -0.10
C MET A 14 -4.49 -3.05 1.03
N LEU A 15 -5.59 -2.36 0.69
CA LEU A 15 -6.43 -1.63 1.66
C LEU A 15 -6.96 -2.56 2.74
N GLY A 16 -7.55 -3.70 2.35
CA GLY A 16 -8.09 -4.68 3.29
C GLY A 16 -7.03 -5.21 4.25
N THR A 17 -5.85 -5.55 3.72
CA THR A 17 -4.72 -6.07 4.52
C THR A 17 -4.28 -5.07 5.58
N ILE A 18 -3.98 -3.83 5.19
CA ILE A 18 -3.50 -2.81 6.12
C ILE A 18 -4.58 -2.43 7.13
N LYS A 19 -5.84 -2.27 6.68
CA LYS A 19 -6.96 -1.86 7.56
C LYS A 19 -7.34 -2.90 8.60
N GLN A 20 -7.15 -4.19 8.29
CA GLN A 20 -7.36 -5.26 9.27
C GLN A 20 -6.32 -5.23 10.40
N TYR A 21 -5.10 -4.82 10.10
CA TYR A 21 -4.02 -4.73 11.08
C TYR A 21 -4.01 -3.40 11.85
N SER A 22 -4.18 -2.29 11.15
CA SER A 22 -3.99 -0.95 11.69
C SER A 22 -5.21 -0.06 11.46
N CYS A 23 -5.57 0.68 12.50
CA CYS A 23 -6.51 1.81 12.43
C CYS A 23 -5.77 3.16 12.55
N ASP A 24 -4.44 3.17 12.36
CA ASP A 24 -3.65 4.40 12.42
C ASP A 24 -4.16 5.44 11.38
N PRO A 25 -4.49 6.67 11.81
CA PRO A 25 -5.07 7.67 10.92
C PRO A 25 -4.17 8.06 9.75
N TYR A 26 -2.83 7.99 9.90
CA TYR A 26 -1.91 8.40 8.85
C TYR A 26 -1.91 7.39 7.70
N VAL A 27 -1.72 6.10 7.99
CA VAL A 27 -1.71 5.08 6.92
C VAL A 27 -3.08 4.95 6.23
N MET A 28 -4.17 5.12 6.99
CA MET A 28 -5.53 5.19 6.41
C MET A 28 -5.68 6.40 5.47
N SER A 29 -5.14 7.55 5.85
CA SER A 29 -5.14 8.75 5.01
C SER A 29 -4.36 8.55 3.71
N TYR A 30 -3.19 7.90 3.76
CA TYR A 30 -2.39 7.60 2.58
C TYR A 30 -3.13 6.69 1.61
N LEU A 31 -3.76 5.62 2.11
CA LEU A 31 -4.58 4.71 1.30
C LEU A 31 -5.75 5.44 0.63
N ASN A 32 -6.47 6.28 1.37
CA ASN A 32 -7.60 7.04 0.81
C ASN A 32 -7.14 8.03 -0.27
N LYS A 33 -6.03 8.73 -0.04
CA LYS A 33 -5.45 9.64 -1.03
C LYS A 33 -4.95 8.90 -2.27
N LEU A 34 -4.34 7.71 -2.11
CA LEU A 34 -3.96 6.87 -3.23
C LEU A 34 -5.17 6.48 -4.08
N LYS A 35 -6.29 6.11 -3.44
CA LYS A 35 -7.55 5.81 -4.16
C LYS A 35 -8.01 6.98 -5.02
N ASN A 36 -8.06 8.16 -4.41
CA ASN A 36 -8.48 9.37 -5.11
C ASN A 36 -7.52 9.73 -6.25
N ALA A 37 -6.21 9.56 -6.05
CA ALA A 37 -5.20 9.81 -7.06
C ALA A 37 -5.35 8.88 -8.27
N MET A 38 -5.67 7.59 -8.05
CA MET A 38 -5.96 6.66 -9.15
C MET A 38 -7.19 7.09 -9.96
N VAL A 39 -8.28 7.50 -9.29
CA VAL A 39 -9.51 7.95 -9.95
C VAL A 39 -9.29 9.21 -10.78
N ASN A 40 -8.45 10.12 -10.28
CA ASN A 40 -8.12 11.37 -10.95
C ASN A 40 -6.95 11.26 -11.93
N GLU A 41 -6.37 10.07 -12.09
CA GLU A 41 -5.13 9.84 -12.86
C GLU A 41 -3.97 10.79 -12.46
N ASP A 42 -3.90 11.15 -11.17
CA ASP A 42 -2.86 12.02 -10.62
C ASP A 42 -1.61 11.20 -10.30
N TYR A 43 -0.80 10.95 -11.33
CA TYR A 43 0.42 10.13 -11.24
C TYR A 43 1.43 10.66 -10.20
N SER A 44 1.53 11.98 -10.02
CA SER A 44 2.42 12.57 -9.01
C SER A 44 1.94 12.21 -7.60
N MET A 45 0.65 12.34 -7.33
CA MET A 45 0.09 11.93 -6.03
C MET A 45 0.18 10.41 -5.83
N ILE A 46 0.01 9.60 -6.88
CA ILE A 46 0.21 8.15 -6.82
C ILE A 46 1.63 7.82 -6.35
N GLN A 47 2.66 8.40 -6.98
CA GLN A 47 4.07 8.19 -6.58
C GLN A 47 4.30 8.55 -5.11
N ILE A 48 3.85 9.74 -4.68
CA ILE A 48 4.03 10.21 -3.30
C ILE A 48 3.34 9.28 -2.30
N MET A 49 2.10 8.86 -2.59
CA MET A 49 1.36 7.99 -1.66
C MET A 49 1.93 6.58 -1.60
N ILE A 50 2.39 6.00 -2.72
CA ILE A 50 3.10 4.71 -2.71
C ILE A 50 4.37 4.80 -1.87
N GLN A 51 5.18 5.85 -2.04
CA GLN A 51 6.37 6.08 -1.23
C GLN A 51 6.04 6.13 0.28
N LYS A 52 4.99 6.88 0.65
CA LYS A 52 4.53 6.97 2.04
C LYS A 52 4.06 5.63 2.62
N LEU A 53 3.41 4.80 1.81
CA LEU A 53 3.01 3.44 2.22
C LEU A 53 4.22 2.51 2.39
N ASN A 54 5.23 2.66 1.54
CA ASN A 54 6.47 1.90 1.69
C ASN A 54 7.21 2.27 2.97
N GLU A 55 7.35 3.58 3.26
CA GLU A 55 7.94 4.08 4.51
C GLU A 55 7.23 3.50 5.73
N TRP A 56 5.89 3.51 5.73
CA TRP A 56 5.12 2.92 6.82
C TRP A 56 5.41 1.42 6.98
N TYR A 57 5.52 0.66 5.89
CA TYR A 57 5.89 -0.75 5.99
C TYR A 57 7.32 -0.97 6.49
N GLU A 58 8.31 -0.20 6.04
CA GLU A 58 9.69 -0.30 6.55
C GLU A 58 9.76 -0.04 8.07
N GLU A 59 8.92 0.86 8.59
CA GLU A 59 8.84 1.15 10.02
C GLU A 59 8.08 0.08 10.83
N ASN A 60 7.09 -0.60 10.23
CA ASN A 60 6.14 -1.44 10.96
C ASN A 60 6.27 -2.95 10.67
N ILE A 61 7.01 -3.37 9.64
CA ILE A 61 7.02 -4.78 9.20
C ILE A 61 7.53 -5.73 10.28
N ASN A 62 8.59 -5.38 11.01
CA ASN A 62 9.11 -6.23 12.08
C ASN A 62 8.05 -6.42 13.19
N ALA A 63 7.34 -5.35 13.56
CA ALA A 63 6.28 -5.43 14.56
C ALA A 63 5.08 -6.27 14.08
N ILE A 64 4.76 -6.23 12.78
CA ILE A 64 3.74 -7.08 12.16
C ILE A 64 4.18 -8.56 12.22
N GLU A 65 5.44 -8.85 11.87
CA GLU A 65 6.00 -10.21 11.83
C GLU A 65 6.10 -10.85 13.22
N GLU A 66 6.48 -10.06 14.24
CA GLU A 66 6.61 -10.53 15.62
C GLU A 66 5.25 -10.67 16.34
N ASN A 67 4.19 -10.09 15.78
CA ASN A 67 2.87 -10.11 16.39
C ASN A 67 2.14 -11.45 16.13
N ARG A 68 2.16 -12.33 17.15
CA ARG A 68 1.47 -13.65 17.16
C ARG A 68 -0.04 -13.63 16.88
N TRP A 69 -0.68 -12.46 16.89
CA TRP A 69 -2.12 -12.31 16.62
C TRP A 69 -2.41 -11.91 15.18
N VAL A 70 -1.38 -11.60 14.39
CA VAL A 70 -1.50 -11.34 12.95
C VAL A 70 -1.62 -12.68 12.24
N ILE A 71 -2.80 -12.92 11.65
CA ILE A 71 -3.12 -14.18 10.95
C ILE A 71 -2.89 -14.11 9.44
N ASN A 72 -2.67 -12.91 8.89
CA ASN A 72 -2.59 -12.61 7.46
C ASN A 72 -1.19 -12.10 7.06
N LEU A 73 -0.13 -12.60 7.71
CA LEU A 73 1.25 -12.14 7.49
C LEU A 73 1.67 -12.21 6.01
N ASP A 74 1.34 -13.30 5.32
CA ASP A 74 1.61 -13.46 3.88
C ASP A 74 0.96 -12.35 3.03
N SER A 75 -0.21 -11.85 3.45
CA SER A 75 -0.88 -10.74 2.77
C SER A 75 -0.13 -9.43 2.99
N HIS A 76 0.46 -9.22 4.18
CA HIS A 76 1.34 -8.08 4.45
C HIS A 76 2.60 -8.13 3.59
N HIS A 77 3.25 -9.28 3.48
CA HIS A 77 4.42 -9.46 2.60
C HIS A 77 4.07 -9.25 1.13
N LYS A 78 2.94 -9.79 0.66
CA LYS A 78 2.45 -9.54 -0.70
C LYS A 78 2.21 -8.05 -0.92
N THR A 79 1.56 -7.38 0.03
CA THR A 79 1.24 -5.94 -0.06
C THR A 79 2.51 -5.10 -0.12
N GLN A 80 3.49 -5.36 0.75
CA GLN A 80 4.77 -4.65 0.74
C GLN A 80 5.53 -4.86 -0.58
N ARG A 81 5.54 -6.10 -1.10
CA ARG A 81 6.16 -6.40 -2.40
C ARG A 81 5.49 -5.62 -3.53
N LEU A 82 4.16 -5.61 -3.60
CA LEU A 82 3.40 -4.85 -4.60
C LEU A 82 3.69 -3.36 -4.52
N ILE A 83 3.74 -2.78 -3.32
CA ILE A 83 4.09 -1.38 -3.12
C ILE A 83 5.46 -1.09 -3.75
N LYS A 84 6.49 -1.90 -3.47
CA LYS A 84 7.83 -1.75 -4.05
C LYS A 84 7.84 -1.89 -5.58
N GLU A 85 7.06 -2.83 -6.12
CA GLU A 85 6.89 -2.99 -7.57
C GLU A 85 6.24 -1.75 -8.21
N PHE A 86 5.18 -1.22 -7.61
CA PHE A 86 4.52 -0.01 -8.11
C PHE A 86 5.40 1.24 -7.96
N MET A 87 6.24 1.35 -6.91
CA MET A 87 7.24 2.41 -6.83
C MET A 87 8.11 2.45 -8.08
N PHE A 88 8.60 1.30 -8.53
CA PHE A 88 9.41 1.21 -9.73
C PHE A 88 8.60 1.52 -11.00
N LYS A 89 7.38 1.00 -11.13
CA LYS A 89 6.53 1.20 -12.31
C LYS A 89 6.09 2.65 -12.50
N PHE A 90 5.89 3.39 -11.42
CA PHE A 90 5.49 4.80 -11.50
C PHE A 90 6.67 5.75 -11.49
N SER A 91 7.90 5.34 -11.16
CA SER A 91 9.10 6.20 -11.19
C SER A 91 9.78 6.29 -12.56
N ASN A 92 9.36 5.47 -13.53
CA ASN A 92 9.86 5.45 -14.91
C ASN A 92 8.77 5.90 -15.88
#